data_AF-A0A1I7KT94-F1
#
_entry.id   AF-A0A1I7KT94-F1
#
_cell.length_a   1.000
_cell.length_b   1.000
_cell.length_c   1.000
_cell.angle_alpha   90.00
_cell.angle_beta   90.00
_cell.angle_gamma   90.00
#
_symmetry.space_group_name_H-M   'P 1'
#
loop_
_entity.id
_entity.type
_entity.pdbx_description
1 polymer ?
#
loop_
_entity_poly.entity_id
_entity_poly.type
_entity_poly.pdbx_seq_one_letter_code
_entity_poly.pdbx_strand_id
1 'polypeptide(L)' 'MWTVARAELKELMKLTKEVATYDATLAAKPDLKPSQEAMDRRTAMQDRRLALMDKYELTDGWQSR' A
#
# COMPACT_ATOMS: atom_id res chain seq x y z
N MET A 1 -21.45 -9.69 -1.32
CA MET A 1 -22.43 -8.85 -0.59
C MET A 1 -21.72 -7.57 -0.15
N TRP A 2 -22.36 -6.40 -0.30
CA TRP A 2 -21.81 -5.03 -0.12
C TRP A 2 -20.83 -4.81 1.05
N THR A 3 -20.96 -5.57 2.14
CA THR A 3 -20.09 -5.50 3.33
C THR A 3 -18.63 -5.88 3.04
N VAL A 4 -18.39 -6.88 2.18
CA VAL A 4 -17.04 -7.33 1.81
C VAL A 4 -16.34 -6.25 1.00
N ALA A 5 -17.00 -5.74 -0.05
CA ALA A 5 -16.44 -4.68 -0.88
C ALA A 5 -16.15 -3.39 -0.08
N ARG A 6 -17.02 -3.04 0.88
CA ARG A 6 -16.75 -1.91 1.78
C ARG A 6 -15.54 -2.13 2.68
N ALA A 7 -15.35 -3.35 3.17
CA ALA A 7 -14.18 -3.69 3.99
C ALA A 7 -12.89 -3.62 3.15
N GLU A 8 -12.92 -4.17 1.94
CA GLU A 8 -11.81 -4.16 0.98
C GLU A 8 -11.43 -2.73 0.54
N LEU A 9 -12.41 -1.84 0.32
CA LEU A 9 -12.13 -0.43 0.01
C LEU A 9 -11.50 0.31 1.20
N LYS A 10 -11.96 0.03 2.44
CA LYS A 10 -11.32 0.57 3.65
C LYS A 10 -9.90 0.06 3.82
N GLU A 11 -9.68 -1.23 3.54
CA GLU A 11 -8.37 -1.85 3.53
C GLU A 11 -7.46 -1.15 2.51
N LEU A 12 -7.92 -0.94 1.28
CA LEU A 12 -7.18 -0.23 0.25
C LEU A 12 -6.76 1.17 0.69
N MET A 13 -7.68 1.97 1.26
CA MET A 13 -7.36 3.31 1.76
C MET A 13 -6.28 3.25 2.86
N LYS A 14 -6.37 2.27 3.77
CA LYS A 14 -5.40 2.06 4.84
C LYS A 14 -4.03 1.69 4.28
N LEU A 15 -3.96 0.72 3.36
CA LEU A 15 -2.71 0.27 2.74
C LEU A 15 -2.03 1.40 1.96
N THR A 16 -2.79 2.20 1.22
CA THR A 16 -2.24 3.38 0.51
C THR A 16 -1.60 4.37 1.49
N LYS A 17 -2.24 4.65 2.62
CA LYS A 17 -1.69 5.53 3.65
C LYS A 17 -0.44 4.93 4.32
N GLU A 18 -0.47 3.65 4.65
CA GLU A 18 0.64 2.97 5.33
C GLU A 18 1.88 2.90 4.44
N VAL A 19 1.74 2.53 3.16
CA VAL A 19 2.85 2.52 2.20
C VAL A 19 3.43 3.93 2.02
N ALA A 20 2.57 4.94 1.81
CA ALA A 20 3.05 6.32 1.66
C ALA A 20 3.78 6.84 2.92
N THR A 21 3.30 6.47 4.11
CA THR A 21 3.94 6.85 5.38
C THR A 21 5.30 6.16 5.55
N TYR A 22 5.39 4.88 5.19
CA TYR A 22 6.65 4.13 5.23
C TYR A 22 7.68 4.78 4.29
N ASP A 23 7.30 5.01 3.04
CA ASP A 23 8.18 5.59 2.03
C ASP A 23 8.62 7.02 2.45
N ALA A 24 7.70 7.83 2.99
CA ALA A 24 8.02 9.15 3.53
C ALA A 24 8.97 9.10 4.74
N THR A 25 8.83 8.08 5.60
CA THR A 25 9.70 7.90 6.76
C THR A 25 11.13 7.59 6.32
N LEU A 26 11.31 6.73 5.31
CA LEU A 26 12.63 6.42 4.76
C LEU A 26 13.23 7.61 4.02
N ALA A 27 12.42 8.35 3.26
CA ALA A 27 12.87 9.57 2.59
C ALA A 27 13.33 10.65 3.60
N ALA A 28 12.62 10.79 4.72
CA ALA A 28 12.96 11.75 5.78
C ALA A 28 14.16 11.30 6.65
N LYS A 29 14.47 10.00 6.68
CA LYS A 29 15.54 9.42 7.50
C LYS A 29 16.35 8.41 6.66
N PRO A 30 17.20 8.87 5.73
CA PRO A 30 17.94 8.00 4.83
C PRO A 30 18.93 7.05 5.55
N ASP A 31 19.40 7.42 6.75
CA ASP A 31 20.26 6.57 7.57
C ASP A 31 19.51 5.43 8.28
N LEU A 32 18.17 5.49 8.29
CA LEU A 32 17.35 4.45 8.89
C LEU A 32 17.37 3.22 7.98
N LYS A 33 18.07 2.17 8.40
CA LYS A 33 18.03 0.86 7.75
C LYS A 33 16.81 0.09 8.28
N PRO A 34 15.78 -0.16 7.44
CA PRO A 34 14.66 -0.98 7.87
C PRO A 34 15.13 -2.41 8.15
N SER A 35 14.49 -3.08 9.11
CA SER A 35 14.68 -4.52 9.28
C SER A 35 14.12 -5.28 8.07
N GLN A 36 14.61 -6.50 7.85
CA GLN A 36 14.08 -7.37 6.80
C GLN A 36 12.56 -7.57 6.96
N GLU A 37 12.09 -7.78 8.19
CA GLU A 37 10.65 -7.89 8.49
C GLU A 37 9.86 -6.63 8.06
N ALA A 38 10.41 -5.44 8.28
CA ALA A 38 9.77 -4.20 7.87
C ALA A 38 9.71 -4.06 6.34
N MET A 39 10.75 -4.53 5.64
CA MET A 39 10.76 -4.58 4.17
C MET A 39 9.74 -5.59 3.64
N ASP A 40 9.72 -6.81 4.20
CA ASP A 40 8.78 -7.87 3.81
C ASP A 40 7.34 -7.43 4.04
N ARG A 41 7.07 -6.79 5.18
CA ARG A 41 5.76 -6.20 5.47
C ARG A 41 5.40 -5.11 4.46
N ARG A 42 6.35 -4.24 4.09
CA ARG A 42 6.11 -3.21 3.08
C ARG A 42 5.77 -3.81 1.72
N THR A 43 6.49 -4.86 1.30
CA THR A 43 6.21 -5.59 0.06
C THR A 43 4.82 -6.23 0.10
N ALA A 44 4.48 -6.95 1.18
CA ALA A 44 3.16 -7.56 1.33
C ALA A 44 2.02 -6.54 1.31
N MET A 45 2.19 -5.38 1.95
CA MET A 45 1.22 -4.28 1.90
C MET A 45 1.06 -3.72 0.49
N GLN A 46 2.16 -3.56 -0.24
CA GLN A 46 2.17 -3.09 -1.62
C GLN A 46 1.45 -4.07 -2.55
N ASP A 47 1.75 -5.36 -2.44
CA ASP A 47 1.15 -6.41 -3.28
C ASP A 47 -0.36 -6.50 -3.04
N ARG A 48 -0.78 -6.46 -1.76
CA ARG A 48 -2.21 -6.44 -1.41
C ARG A 48 -2.91 -5.18 -1.93
N ARG A 49 -2.24 -4.02 -1.85
CA ARG A 49 -2.76 -2.75 -2.40
C ARG A 49 -2.97 -2.89 -3.91
N LEU A 50 -1.98 -3.38 -4.64
CA LEU A 50 -2.06 -3.57 -6.09
C LEU A 50 -3.16 -4.57 -6.47
N ALA A 51 -3.29 -5.69 -5.77
CA ALA A 51 -4.35 -6.66 -6.01
C ALA A 51 -5.76 -6.07 -5.80
N LEU A 52 -5.94 -5.23 -4.76
CA LEU A 52 -7.21 -4.52 -4.54
C LEU A 52 -7.46 -3.44 -5.58
N MET A 53 -6.43 -2.72 -6.02
CA MET A 53 -6.55 -1.74 -7.10
C MET A 53 -6.96 -2.41 -8.42
N ASP A 54 -6.33 -3.53 -8.76
CA ASP A 54 -6.65 -4.32 -9.95
C ASP A 54 -8.09 -4.85 -9.91
N LYS A 55 -8.49 -5.45 -8.78
CA LYS A 55 -9.86 -5.95 -8.57
C LYS A 55 -10.95 -4.88 -8.78
N TYR A 56 -10.64 -3.62 -8.49
CA TYR A 56 -11.56 -2.49 -8.65
C TYR A 56 -11.24 -1.62 -9.87
N GLU A 57 -10.34 -2.07 -10.75
CA GLU A 57 -9.95 -1.37 -11.98
C GLU A 57 -9.45 0.07 -11.72
N LEU A 58 -8.76 0.28 -10.59
CA LEU A 58 -8.21 1.56 -10.15
C LEU A 58 -6.76 1.81 -10.65
N THR A 59 -6.24 0.92 -11.51
CA THR A 59 -4.85 0.89 -11.96
C THR A 59 -4.51 1.94 -13.03
N ASP A 60 -5.48 2.43 -13.80
CA ASP A 60 -5.29 3.35 -14.94
C ASP A 60 -4.74 4.74 -14.58
N GLY A 61 -4.75 5.14 -13.30
CA GLY A 61 -4.33 6.49 -12.87
C GLY A 61 -3.00 6.57 -12.12
N TRP A 62 -2.39 5.45 -11.74
CA TRP A 62 -1.27 5.42 -10.79
C TRP A 62 0.10 5.11 -11.40
N GLN A 63 0.17 4.57 -12.62
CA GLN A 63 1.44 4.29 -13.31
C GLN A 63 1.98 5.49 -14.12
N SER A 64 1.20 6.57 -14.28
CA SER A 64 1.56 7.72 -15.13
C SER A 64 2.07 8.95 -14.37
N ARG A 65 2.64 8.79 -13.16
CA ARG A 65 3.26 9.91 -12.42
C ARG A 65 4.60 9.53 -11.83
#